data_AF-A0A3Q7YEB1-F1
#
_entry.id   AF-A0A3Q7YEB1-F1
#
_cell.length_a   1.000
_cell.length_b   1.000
_cell.length_c   1.000
_cell.angle_alpha   90.00
_cell.angle_beta   90.00
_cell.angle_gamma   90.00
#
_symmetry.space_group_name_H-M   'P 1'
#
loop_
_entity.id
_entity.type
_entity.pdbx_description
1 polymer ?
#
loop_
_entity_poly.entity_id
_entity_poly.type
_entity_poly.pdbx_seq_one_letter_code
_entity_poly.pdbx_strand_id
1 'polypeptide(L)'
;MIEQGHIKDRVFSLWLNHDPMAEIGGEIVFGGVDKRHFRGEHTYVPLSQKGYWQIEVGDILLGNNTTGLCEGGCAAIVDSGTSLIAGPTGVVTQINHAIGAEGYVSIECKNIVQNYGNMIWESLISELNPEILCVDIGLCSNNGFQRIDDVIETVVHNENLDRPFCTFCNMIVLWIQVQLKKSNVKEKVLKHVDELCERLPKPVGQAFINCNSISTMPDITFTIGNKLFSLPPEQYILRVDEGSVCYSGFVALDVPYPQGPIWVLGEIFLEAYHTVFDYENLRIGFAEAA
;
A
#
# COMPACT_ATOMS: atom_id res chain seq x y z
N MET A 1 -8.22 10.13 -31.04
CA MET A 1 -6.81 10.49 -31.29
C MET A 1 -6.05 9.40 -32.05
N ILE A 2 -5.86 8.19 -31.50
CA ILE A 2 -5.14 7.09 -32.20
C ILE A 2 -5.85 6.70 -33.50
N GLU A 3 -7.14 6.34 -33.43
CA GLU A 3 -7.92 5.91 -34.61
C GLU A 3 -8.07 7.00 -35.68
N GLN A 4 -8.00 8.26 -35.25
CA GLN A 4 -8.08 9.44 -36.13
C GLN A 4 -6.70 9.83 -36.72
N GLY A 5 -5.62 9.14 -36.34
CA GLY A 5 -4.27 9.41 -36.84
C GLY A 5 -3.66 10.73 -36.33
N HIS A 6 -4.16 11.29 -35.23
CA HIS A 6 -3.66 12.55 -34.66
C HIS A 6 -2.39 12.40 -33.83
N ILE A 7 -2.05 11.17 -33.44
CA ILE A 7 -0.81 10.86 -32.71
C ILE A 7 -0.06 9.74 -33.42
N LYS A 8 1.26 9.88 -33.45
CA LYS A 8 2.15 8.97 -34.17
C LYS A 8 2.45 7.73 -33.33
N ASP A 9 2.97 7.95 -32.12
CA ASP A 9 3.28 6.88 -31.19
C ASP A 9 2.06 6.64 -30.29
N ARG A 10 1.73 5.38 -29.99
CA ARG A 10 0.56 5.06 -29.13
C ARG A 10 0.99 5.06 -27.67
N VAL A 11 1.54 6.18 -27.23
CA VAL A 11 1.97 6.40 -25.85
C VAL A 11 1.44 7.75 -25.39
N PHE A 12 1.30 7.92 -24.08
CA PHE A 12 1.22 9.24 -23.48
C PHE A 12 2.05 9.27 -22.20
N SER A 13 2.52 10.45 -21.81
CA SER A 13 3.33 10.60 -20.61
C SER A 13 2.86 11.75 -19.73
N LEU A 14 3.13 11.60 -18.43
CA LEU A 14 2.81 12.57 -17.40
C LEU A 14 4.08 13.02 -16.68
N TRP A 15 4.24 14.32 -16.59
CA TRP A 15 5.12 14.98 -15.64
C TRP A 15 4.27 15.88 -14.74
N LEU A 16 4.35 15.67 -13.43
CA LEU A 16 3.69 16.50 -12.44
C LEU A 16 4.77 17.23 -11.67
N ASN A 17 4.63 18.55 -11.54
CA ASN A 17 5.61 19.37 -10.88
C ASN A 17 5.29 19.42 -9.37
N HIS A 18 6.25 18.98 -8.57
CA HIS A 18 6.12 18.99 -7.11
C HIS A 18 6.21 20.38 -6.49
N ASP A 19 6.76 21.39 -7.18
CA ASP A 19 6.86 22.75 -6.63
C ASP A 19 5.50 23.47 -6.69
N PRO A 20 4.82 23.70 -5.55
CA PRO A 20 3.51 24.34 -5.54
C PRO A 20 3.54 25.81 -5.97
N MET A 21 4.74 26.44 -6.01
CA MET A 21 4.93 27.83 -6.43
C MET A 21 5.30 27.95 -7.90
N ALA A 22 5.50 26.84 -8.62
CA ALA A 22 5.85 26.87 -10.02
C ALA A 22 4.68 27.36 -10.89
N GLU A 23 5.00 28.12 -11.93
CA GLU A 23 4.00 28.58 -12.91
C GLU A 23 3.39 27.42 -13.71
N ILE A 24 4.18 26.36 -13.94
CA ILE A 24 3.78 25.16 -14.65
C ILE A 24 3.67 24.02 -13.63
N GLY A 25 2.43 23.61 -13.32
CA GLY A 25 2.14 22.52 -12.38
C GLY A 25 2.34 21.11 -12.97
N GLY A 26 2.47 20.98 -14.30
CA GLY A 26 2.69 19.70 -14.95
C GLY A 26 2.46 19.76 -16.46
N GLU A 27 2.74 18.64 -17.13
CA GLU A 27 2.55 18.46 -18.57
C GLU A 27 2.03 17.04 -18.85
N ILE A 28 1.04 16.94 -19.75
CA ILE A 28 0.64 15.68 -20.38
C ILE A 28 1.00 15.73 -21.86
N VAL A 29 1.72 14.71 -22.33
CA VAL A 29 2.11 14.58 -23.74
C VAL A 29 1.38 13.39 -24.34
N PHE A 30 0.49 13.64 -25.30
CA PHE A 30 -0.10 12.57 -26.10
C PHE A 30 0.73 12.33 -27.35
N GLY A 31 1.13 11.07 -27.58
CA GLY A 31 1.87 10.67 -28.77
C GLY A 31 3.38 10.83 -28.69
N GLY A 32 3.94 10.94 -27.49
CA GLY A 32 5.37 11.10 -27.29
C GLY A 32 5.76 11.21 -25.83
N VAL A 33 7.01 11.58 -25.59
CA VAL A 33 7.62 11.75 -24.28
C VAL A 33 8.59 12.94 -24.34
N ASP A 34 8.48 13.90 -23.42
CA ASP A 34 9.43 15.01 -23.34
C ASP A 34 10.62 14.66 -22.43
N LYS A 35 11.82 14.65 -23.01
CA LYS A 35 13.09 14.32 -22.34
C LYS A 35 13.53 15.36 -21.30
N ARG A 36 12.91 16.54 -21.28
CA ARG A 36 13.20 17.59 -20.28
C ARG A 36 12.62 17.25 -18.91
N HIS A 37 11.66 16.34 -18.83
CA HIS A 37 10.86 16.09 -17.64
C HIS A 37 11.29 14.87 -16.81
N PHE A 38 12.38 14.21 -17.18
CA PHE A 38 12.91 13.08 -16.41
C PHE A 38 14.42 12.90 -16.54
N ARG A 39 14.98 12.11 -15.63
CA ARG A 39 16.40 11.75 -15.58
C ARG A 39 16.57 10.25 -15.73
N GLY A 40 17.64 9.85 -16.42
CA GLY A 40 17.95 8.45 -16.67
C GLY A 40 16.98 7.78 -17.64
N GLU A 41 16.84 6.46 -17.51
CA GLU A 41 16.00 5.62 -18.38
C GLU A 41 14.77 5.11 -17.64
N HIS A 42 13.66 4.99 -18.36
CA HIS A 42 12.43 4.39 -17.85
C HIS A 42 12.61 2.91 -17.55
N THR A 43 12.11 2.51 -16.39
CA THR A 43 11.91 1.09 -16.05
C THR A 43 10.51 0.70 -16.46
N TYR A 44 10.39 -0.14 -17.49
CA TYR A 44 9.11 -0.57 -18.02
C TYR A 44 8.66 -1.90 -17.40
N VAL A 45 7.39 -1.95 -16.99
CA VAL A 45 6.71 -3.15 -16.51
C VAL A 45 5.42 -3.39 -17.31
N PRO A 46 5.11 -4.64 -17.68
CA PRO A 46 3.89 -4.96 -18.43
C PRO A 46 2.64 -4.74 -17.58
N LEU A 47 1.50 -4.51 -18.23
CA LEU A 47 0.21 -4.52 -17.55
C LEU A 47 -0.15 -5.93 -17.10
N SER A 48 -0.57 -6.08 -15.84
CA SER A 48 -1.03 -7.37 -15.31
C SER A 48 -2.49 -7.66 -15.63
N GLN A 49 -3.32 -6.61 -15.77
CA GLN A 49 -4.73 -6.75 -16.12
C GLN A 49 -5.19 -5.62 -17.06
N LYS A 50 -5.91 -5.99 -18.13
CA LYS A 50 -6.55 -5.01 -19.03
C LYS A 50 -7.83 -4.46 -18.42
N GLY A 51 -8.02 -3.15 -18.53
CA GLY A 51 -9.15 -2.40 -17.95
C GLY A 51 -8.68 -1.27 -17.05
N TYR A 52 -7.59 -1.50 -16.34
CA TYR A 52 -6.85 -0.50 -15.57
C TYR A 52 -5.42 -0.40 -16.09
N TRP A 53 -4.75 0.71 -15.77
CA TRP A 53 -3.29 0.82 -15.86
C TRP A 53 -2.66 0.12 -14.65
N GLN A 54 -2.88 -1.20 -14.57
CA GLN A 54 -2.48 -2.04 -13.45
C GLN A 54 -1.17 -2.78 -13.75
N ILE A 55 -0.26 -2.79 -12.78
CA ILE A 55 1.06 -3.44 -12.84
C ILE A 55 1.24 -4.35 -11.63
N GLU A 56 2.17 -5.31 -11.75
CA GLU A 56 2.68 -6.02 -10.58
C GLU A 56 3.71 -5.15 -9.85
N VAL A 57 3.58 -5.09 -8.53
CA VAL A 57 4.54 -4.48 -7.62
C VAL A 57 5.03 -5.55 -6.64
N GLY A 58 6.32 -5.52 -6.34
CA GLY A 58 6.92 -6.35 -5.31
C GLY A 58 6.73 -5.74 -3.92
N ASP A 59 7.69 -6.02 -3.06
CA ASP A 59 7.65 -5.58 -1.67
C ASP A 59 7.67 -4.05 -1.53
N ILE A 60 7.00 -3.58 -0.47
CA ILE A 60 7.02 -2.19 -0.02
C ILE A 60 7.90 -2.14 1.22
N LEU A 61 8.96 -1.33 1.17
CA LEU A 61 9.93 -1.20 2.24
C LEU A 61 9.69 0.07 3.03
N LEU A 62 9.80 -0.06 4.34
CA LEU A 62 9.83 1.02 5.31
C LEU A 62 11.28 1.19 5.79
N GLY A 63 11.96 2.19 5.23
CA GLY A 63 13.42 2.25 5.22
C GLY A 63 13.98 0.99 4.55
N ASN A 64 14.81 0.25 5.27
CA ASN A 64 15.39 -1.01 4.77
C ASN A 64 14.60 -2.27 5.18
N ASN A 65 13.40 -2.12 5.74
CA ASN A 65 12.64 -3.24 6.28
C ASN A 65 11.41 -3.54 5.42
N THR A 66 11.17 -4.82 5.16
CA THR A 66 9.92 -5.29 4.53
C THR A 66 8.68 -4.97 5.36
N THR A 67 7.55 -4.78 4.68
CA THR A 67 6.21 -4.70 5.27
C THR A 67 5.44 -6.02 5.20
N GLY A 68 6.04 -7.07 4.62
CA GLY A 68 5.59 -8.45 4.62
C GLY A 68 4.56 -8.80 3.56
N LEU A 69 3.55 -7.94 3.37
CA LEU A 69 2.35 -8.30 2.62
C LEU A 69 2.61 -8.54 1.12
N CYS A 70 3.49 -7.74 0.52
CA CYS A 70 3.73 -7.74 -0.94
C CYS A 70 5.04 -8.44 -1.34
N GLU A 71 5.65 -9.23 -0.45
CA GLU A 71 6.85 -10.02 -0.79
C GLU A 71 6.58 -11.04 -1.90
N GLY A 72 5.37 -11.61 -1.94
CA GLY A 72 4.89 -12.51 -2.99
C GLY A 72 4.36 -11.81 -4.24
N GLY A 73 4.40 -10.47 -4.27
CA GLY A 73 3.76 -9.64 -5.28
C GLY A 73 2.39 -9.13 -4.86
N CYS A 74 2.09 -7.91 -5.28
CA CYS A 74 0.80 -7.23 -5.18
C CYS A 74 0.48 -6.57 -6.52
N ALA A 75 -0.77 -6.15 -6.69
CA ALA A 75 -1.13 -5.30 -7.82
C ALA A 75 -1.03 -3.81 -7.42
N ALA A 76 -0.73 -2.95 -8.38
CA ALA A 76 -0.89 -1.51 -8.24
C ALA A 76 -1.55 -0.91 -9.47
N ILE A 77 -2.49 0.01 -9.26
CA ILE A 77 -3.09 0.84 -10.30
C ILE A 77 -2.37 2.19 -10.30
N VAL A 78 -1.92 2.62 -11.47
CA VAL A 78 -1.31 3.93 -11.66
C VAL A 78 -2.40 4.91 -12.06
N ASP A 79 -2.72 5.86 -11.17
CA ASP A 79 -3.93 6.68 -11.29
C ASP A 79 -3.64 8.16 -11.03
N SER A 80 -3.52 8.93 -12.11
CA SER A 80 -3.37 10.39 -12.03
C SER A 80 -4.63 11.12 -11.55
N GLY A 81 -5.77 10.42 -11.42
CA GLY A 81 -7.01 10.97 -10.86
C GLY A 81 -7.08 10.92 -9.33
N THR A 82 -6.09 10.29 -8.68
CA THR A 82 -6.00 10.16 -7.22
C THR A 82 -4.78 10.92 -6.72
N SER A 83 -4.94 11.80 -5.72
CA SER A 83 -3.78 12.55 -5.18
C SER A 83 -2.92 11.71 -4.23
N LEU A 84 -3.54 10.92 -3.36
CA LEU A 84 -2.87 10.14 -2.31
C LEU A 84 -2.40 8.77 -2.81
N ILE A 85 -1.55 8.12 -2.02
CA ILE A 85 -1.24 6.70 -2.22
C ILE A 85 -2.20 5.87 -1.37
N ALA A 86 -2.98 5.00 -2.01
CA ALA A 86 -3.87 4.08 -1.30
C ALA A 86 -3.25 2.68 -1.23
N GLY A 87 -3.39 2.00 -0.09
CA GLY A 87 -2.90 0.63 0.06
C GLY A 87 -3.52 -0.13 1.22
N PRO A 88 -3.17 -1.42 1.38
CA PRO A 88 -3.78 -2.29 2.37
C PRO A 88 -3.61 -1.76 3.79
N THR A 89 -4.66 -1.84 4.61
CA THR A 89 -4.69 -1.30 5.98
C THR A 89 -3.54 -1.83 6.82
N GLY A 90 -3.19 -3.11 6.69
CA GLY A 90 -2.09 -3.73 7.43
C GLY A 90 -0.72 -3.10 7.14
N VAL A 91 -0.49 -2.57 5.93
CA VAL A 91 0.77 -1.89 5.59
C VAL A 91 0.69 -0.40 5.93
N VAL A 92 -0.43 0.26 5.62
CA VAL A 92 -0.62 1.69 5.95
C VAL A 92 -0.55 1.93 7.46
N THR A 93 -1.01 0.99 8.28
CA THR A 93 -0.85 1.04 9.75
C THR A 93 0.62 1.03 10.17
N GLN A 94 1.46 0.18 9.54
CA GLN A 94 2.90 0.15 9.81
C GLN A 94 3.57 1.47 9.41
N ILE A 95 3.18 2.04 8.26
CA ILE A 95 3.66 3.34 7.80
C ILE A 95 3.27 4.43 8.81
N ASN A 96 1.99 4.53 9.16
CA ASN A 96 1.47 5.52 10.10
C ASN A 96 2.18 5.45 11.46
N HIS A 97 2.42 4.25 11.98
CA HIS A 97 3.16 4.07 13.22
C HIS A 97 4.60 4.59 13.08
N ALA A 98 5.29 4.27 11.99
CA ALA A 98 6.69 4.64 11.77
C ALA A 98 6.92 6.14 11.52
N ILE A 99 5.95 6.83 10.91
CA ILE A 99 6.00 8.28 10.67
C ILE A 99 5.35 9.08 11.82
N GLY A 100 4.83 8.40 12.83
CA GLY A 100 4.17 9.03 13.97
C GLY A 100 2.79 9.65 13.66
N ALA A 101 2.13 9.20 12.59
CA ALA A 101 0.81 9.69 12.18
C ALA A 101 -0.30 9.30 13.16
N GLU A 102 -1.24 10.20 13.35
CA GLU A 102 -2.43 9.95 14.14
C GLU A 102 -3.30 8.86 13.49
N GLY A 103 -3.65 7.85 14.28
CA GLY A 103 -4.66 6.85 13.94
C GLY A 103 -5.84 6.90 14.91
N TYR A 104 -6.67 5.87 14.87
CA TYR A 104 -7.61 5.57 15.94
C TYR A 104 -7.18 4.29 16.68
N VAL A 105 -7.58 4.20 17.95
CA VAL A 105 -7.36 3.01 18.77
C VAL A 105 -8.51 2.03 18.52
N SER A 106 -8.21 0.82 18.03
CA SER A 106 -9.21 -0.26 17.95
C SER A 106 -9.14 -1.15 19.19
N ILE A 107 -10.26 -1.21 19.90
CA ILE A 107 -10.43 -2.09 21.05
C ILE A 107 -10.47 -3.56 20.59
N GLU A 108 -11.07 -3.84 19.44
CA GLU A 108 -11.16 -5.16 18.84
C GLU A 108 -9.76 -5.71 18.49
N CYS A 109 -8.92 -4.88 17.85
CA CYS A 109 -7.53 -5.21 17.55
C CYS A 109 -6.76 -5.52 18.83
N LYS A 110 -6.81 -4.62 19.83
CA LYS A 110 -6.14 -4.82 21.13
C LYS A 110 -6.64 -6.07 21.85
N ASN A 111 -7.94 -6.34 21.81
CA ASN A 111 -8.52 -7.56 22.39
C ASN A 111 -7.97 -8.82 21.74
N ILE A 112 -7.73 -8.84 20.43
CA ILE A 112 -7.10 -10.00 19.78
C ILE A 112 -5.66 -10.16 20.24
N VAL A 113 -4.88 -9.07 20.28
CA VAL A 113 -3.49 -9.12 20.77
C VAL A 113 -3.45 -9.65 22.21
N GLN A 114 -4.32 -9.17 23.09
CA GLN A 114 -4.36 -9.57 24.50
C GLN A 114 -4.80 -11.03 24.70
N ASN A 115 -5.84 -11.48 24.00
CA ASN A 115 -6.43 -12.80 24.23
C ASN A 115 -5.80 -13.91 23.39
N TYR A 116 -5.31 -13.59 22.19
CA TYR A 116 -4.82 -14.57 21.21
C TYR A 116 -3.35 -14.36 20.83
N GLY A 117 -2.74 -13.21 21.15
CA GLY A 117 -1.37 -12.88 20.73
C GLY A 117 -0.33 -13.93 21.13
N ASN A 118 -0.43 -14.53 22.33
CA ASN A 118 0.48 -15.60 22.74
C ASN A 118 0.32 -16.87 21.89
N MET A 119 -0.92 -17.25 21.57
CA MET A 119 -1.21 -18.42 20.74
C MET A 119 -0.76 -18.22 19.30
N ILE A 120 -1.01 -17.03 18.74
CA ILE A 120 -0.54 -16.65 17.40
C ILE A 120 0.99 -16.70 17.34
N TRP A 121 1.67 -16.11 18.34
CA TRP A 121 3.12 -16.15 18.46
C TRP A 121 3.67 -17.59 18.49
N GLU A 122 3.15 -18.43 19.38
CA GLU A 122 3.60 -19.82 19.53
C GLU A 122 3.40 -20.64 18.26
N SER A 123 2.30 -20.40 17.57
CA SER A 123 1.99 -21.05 16.29
C SER A 123 2.98 -20.65 15.19
N LEU A 124 3.30 -19.35 15.09
CA LEU A 124 4.26 -18.85 14.11
C LEU A 124 5.70 -19.30 14.38
N ILE A 125 6.11 -19.36 15.66
CA ILE A 125 7.42 -19.90 16.05
C ILE A 125 7.52 -21.41 15.77
N SER A 126 6.39 -22.13 15.82
CA SER A 126 6.33 -23.56 15.51
C SER A 126 6.25 -23.86 14.01
N GLU A 127 6.47 -22.84 13.16
CA GLU A 127 6.43 -22.94 11.70
C GLU A 127 5.10 -23.50 11.16
N LEU A 128 3.99 -23.24 11.85
CA LEU A 128 2.65 -23.54 11.35
C LEU A 128 2.29 -22.60 10.19
N ASN A 129 1.41 -23.07 9.29
CA ASN A 129 1.01 -22.31 8.12
C ASN A 129 0.27 -21.01 8.52
N PRO A 130 0.86 -19.83 8.29
CA PRO A 130 0.27 -18.54 8.67
C PRO A 130 -1.07 -18.25 8.00
N GLU A 131 -1.31 -18.79 6.80
CA GLU A 131 -2.51 -18.53 6.00
C GLU A 131 -3.78 -19.11 6.63
N ILE A 132 -3.66 -20.23 7.35
CA ILE A 132 -4.79 -20.91 7.99
C ILE A 132 -4.85 -20.64 9.49
N LEU A 133 -3.87 -19.94 10.05
CA LEU A 133 -3.73 -19.76 11.49
C LEU A 133 -4.96 -19.11 12.13
N CYS A 134 -5.52 -18.07 11.51
CA CYS A 134 -6.71 -17.41 12.02
C CYS A 134 -7.98 -18.27 11.93
N VAL A 135 -8.01 -19.23 11.00
CA VAL A 135 -9.06 -20.24 10.92
C VAL A 135 -8.90 -21.29 12.02
N ASP A 136 -7.69 -21.78 12.24
CA ASP A 136 -7.39 -22.78 13.28
C ASP A 136 -7.68 -22.27 14.70
N ILE A 137 -7.42 -20.98 14.94
CA ILE A 137 -7.75 -20.30 16.21
C ILE A 137 -9.26 -20.00 16.33
N GLY A 138 -10.01 -20.13 15.24
CA GLY A 138 -11.46 -19.90 15.21
C GLY A 138 -11.86 -18.42 15.10
N LEU A 139 -10.94 -17.53 14.71
CA LEU A 139 -11.21 -16.11 14.46
C LEU A 139 -11.69 -15.83 13.02
N CYS A 140 -11.49 -16.79 12.11
CA CYS A 140 -11.97 -16.75 10.74
C CYS A 140 -12.83 -17.98 10.43
N SER A 141 -13.90 -17.79 9.66
CA SER A 141 -14.69 -18.88 9.12
C SER A 141 -13.96 -19.60 7.99
N ASN A 142 -14.12 -20.93 7.92
CA ASN A 142 -13.50 -21.83 6.93
C ASN A 142 -13.91 -21.58 5.46
N ASN A 143 -14.75 -20.58 5.17
CA ASN A 143 -15.25 -20.29 3.83
C ASN A 143 -14.25 -19.52 2.94
N GLY A 144 -12.94 -19.67 3.18
CA GLY A 144 -11.85 -19.00 2.48
C GLY A 144 -11.19 -19.78 1.34
N PHE A 145 -11.69 -20.98 0.99
CA PHE A 145 -11.31 -21.69 -0.24
C PHE A 145 -12.57 -22.27 -0.90
N GLN A 146 -13.40 -21.44 -1.51
CA GLN A 146 -14.38 -21.94 -2.48
C GLN A 146 -13.63 -22.41 -3.73
N ARG A 147 -13.30 -23.70 -3.75
CA ARG A 147 -13.34 -24.45 -5.01
C ARG A 147 -14.79 -24.46 -5.48
N ILE A 148 -14.96 -24.15 -6.76
CA ILE A 148 -16.19 -24.24 -7.55
C ILE A 148 -16.89 -25.59 -7.29
N ASP A 149 -18.10 -25.56 -6.72
CA ASP A 149 -19.33 -26.15 -7.30
C ASP A 149 -20.54 -26.07 -6.34
N ASP A 150 -21.65 -25.60 -6.91
CA ASP A 150 -23.07 -25.78 -6.57
C ASP A 150 -23.71 -25.29 -5.24
N VAL A 151 -24.61 -24.32 -5.45
CA VAL A 151 -25.90 -24.00 -4.80
C VAL A 151 -26.41 -24.98 -3.75
N ILE A 152 -26.64 -24.49 -2.52
CA ILE A 152 -27.91 -24.57 -1.76
C ILE A 152 -27.79 -23.63 -0.53
N GLU A 153 -28.73 -22.69 -0.40
CA GLU A 153 -28.95 -21.91 0.82
C GLU A 153 -29.45 -22.82 1.95
N THR A 154 -28.88 -22.70 3.14
CA THR A 154 -29.56 -22.35 4.41
C THR A 154 -28.61 -22.53 5.60
N VAL A 155 -28.48 -21.49 6.43
CA VAL A 155 -28.94 -21.38 7.84
C VAL A 155 -28.08 -20.30 8.50
N VAL A 156 -28.78 -19.26 8.99
CA VAL A 156 -28.36 -18.15 9.85
C VAL A 156 -27.02 -18.34 10.58
N HIS A 157 -25.92 -17.90 9.96
CA HIS A 157 -24.74 -17.46 10.69
C HIS A 157 -24.60 -15.96 10.51
N ASN A 158 -24.30 -15.28 11.61
CA ASN A 158 -24.32 -13.83 11.72
C ASN A 158 -23.07 -13.26 11.03
N GLU A 159 -23.06 -13.25 9.69
CA GLU A 159 -21.91 -12.96 8.80
C GLU A 159 -21.21 -11.60 9.03
N ASN A 160 -21.78 -10.73 9.88
CA ASN A 160 -21.27 -9.40 10.14
C ASN A 160 -20.36 -9.29 11.37
N LEU A 161 -20.42 -10.23 12.33
CA LEU A 161 -19.61 -10.15 13.55
C LEU A 161 -18.24 -10.84 13.39
N ASP A 162 -18.11 -11.83 12.52
CA ASP A 162 -16.86 -12.58 12.28
C ASP A 162 -15.85 -11.79 11.43
N ARG A 163 -16.32 -10.89 10.55
CA ARG A 163 -15.46 -10.17 9.61
C ARG A 163 -14.40 -9.29 10.28
N PRO A 164 -14.73 -8.43 11.28
CA PRO A 164 -13.72 -7.57 11.89
C PRO A 164 -12.64 -8.36 12.62
N PHE A 165 -13.02 -9.40 13.38
CA PHE A 165 -12.06 -10.23 14.12
C PHE A 165 -11.12 -11.01 13.19
N CYS A 166 -11.66 -11.56 12.10
CA CYS A 166 -10.86 -12.25 11.11
C CYS A 166 -9.82 -11.31 10.44
N THR A 167 -10.24 -10.12 10.01
CA THR A 167 -9.35 -9.12 9.41
C THR A 167 -8.24 -8.71 10.37
N PHE A 168 -8.57 -8.40 11.63
CA PHE A 168 -7.58 -8.04 12.65
C PHE A 168 -6.63 -9.20 12.95
N CYS A 169 -7.12 -10.44 13.01
CA CYS A 169 -6.27 -11.60 13.18
C CYS A 169 -5.24 -11.71 12.05
N ASN A 170 -5.68 -11.62 10.79
CA ASN A 170 -4.79 -11.69 9.64
C ASN A 170 -3.73 -10.57 9.65
N MET A 171 -4.12 -9.34 10.02
CA MET A 171 -3.16 -8.24 10.19
C MET A 171 -2.16 -8.49 11.33
N ILE A 172 -2.61 -9.03 12.46
CA ILE A 172 -1.75 -9.35 13.60
C ILE A 172 -0.76 -10.46 13.24
N VAL A 173 -1.20 -11.50 12.53
CA VAL A 173 -0.34 -12.56 11.99
C VAL A 173 0.75 -11.96 11.11
N LEU A 174 0.37 -11.12 10.14
CA LEU A 174 1.30 -10.39 9.28
C LEU A 174 2.31 -9.57 10.11
N TRP A 175 1.84 -8.76 11.05
CA TRP A 175 2.71 -7.89 11.85
C TRP A 175 3.67 -8.68 12.74
N ILE A 176 3.23 -9.80 13.33
CA ILE A 176 4.12 -10.68 14.10
C ILE A 176 5.17 -11.28 13.17
N GLN A 177 4.81 -11.77 11.99
CA GLN A 177 5.77 -12.31 11.02
C GLN A 177 6.81 -11.28 10.60
N VAL A 178 6.40 -10.04 10.32
CA VAL A 178 7.31 -8.94 10.00
C VAL A 178 8.25 -8.63 11.17
N GLN A 179 7.73 -8.58 12.39
CA GLN A 179 8.55 -8.29 13.57
C GLN A 179 9.47 -9.43 13.99
N LEU A 180 9.10 -10.68 13.70
CA LEU A 180 9.95 -11.84 13.91
C LEU A 180 11.26 -11.76 13.11
N LYS A 181 11.24 -11.10 11.94
CA LYS A 181 12.46 -10.82 11.15
C LYS A 181 13.43 -9.86 11.86
N LYS A 182 12.95 -9.10 12.86
CA LYS A 182 13.73 -8.09 13.61
C LYS A 182 14.08 -8.53 15.03
N SER A 183 13.21 -9.28 15.69
CA SER A 183 13.40 -9.72 17.07
C SER A 183 12.63 -11.00 17.36
N ASN A 184 13.27 -11.93 18.07
CA ASN A 184 12.66 -13.15 18.59
C ASN A 184 12.18 -13.03 20.05
N VAL A 185 12.13 -11.81 20.60
CA VAL A 185 11.68 -11.57 21.98
C VAL A 185 10.16 -11.32 21.96
N LYS A 186 9.39 -12.30 22.46
CA LYS A 186 7.93 -12.31 22.45
C LYS A 186 7.32 -11.00 22.95
N GLU A 187 7.76 -10.52 24.12
CA GLU A 187 7.21 -9.33 24.76
C GLU A 187 7.44 -8.08 23.90
N LYS A 188 8.59 -7.99 23.23
CA LYS A 188 8.90 -6.88 22.33
C LYS A 188 8.02 -6.91 21.08
N VAL A 189 7.81 -8.09 20.51
CA VAL A 189 6.98 -8.27 19.31
C VAL A 189 5.52 -7.98 19.62
N LEU A 190 4.95 -8.60 20.65
CA LEU A 190 3.55 -8.36 21.03
C LEU A 190 3.29 -6.92 21.47
N LYS A 191 4.25 -6.27 22.13
CA LYS A 191 4.16 -4.84 22.45
C LYS A 191 4.08 -4.00 21.17
N HIS A 192 4.95 -4.25 20.20
CA HIS A 192 4.93 -3.49 18.94
C HIS A 192 3.60 -3.69 18.18
N VAL A 193 3.09 -4.92 18.15
CA VAL A 193 1.78 -5.24 17.54
C VAL A 193 0.64 -4.52 18.27
N ASP A 194 0.68 -4.45 19.60
CA ASP A 194 -0.29 -3.67 20.38
C ASP A 194 -0.24 -2.16 20.08
N GLU A 195 0.96 -1.61 19.85
CA GLU A 195 1.14 -0.21 19.43
C GLU A 195 0.60 0.04 18.01
N LEU A 196 0.61 -0.95 17.11
CA LEU A 196 0.00 -0.84 15.78
C LEU A 196 -1.53 -0.74 15.87
N CYS A 197 -2.16 -1.41 16.85
CA CYS A 197 -3.61 -1.28 17.10
C CYS A 197 -4.03 0.13 17.56
N GLU A 198 -3.08 1.02 17.90
CA GLU A 198 -3.31 2.43 18.24
C GLU A 198 -3.13 3.38 17.04
N ARG A 199 -2.65 2.85 15.91
CA ARG A 199 -2.24 3.62 14.72
C ARG A 199 -3.05 3.24 13.48
N LEU A 200 -4.21 2.60 13.68
CA LEU A 200 -5.07 2.22 12.58
C LEU A 200 -5.53 3.46 11.80
N PRO A 201 -5.50 3.42 10.45
CA PRO A 201 -5.92 4.53 9.60
C PRO A 201 -7.36 4.94 9.89
N LYS A 202 -7.60 6.24 10.12
CA LYS A 202 -8.96 6.76 10.34
C LYS A 202 -9.82 6.51 9.09
N PRO A 203 -11.06 5.98 9.21
CA PRO A 203 -11.91 5.74 8.04
C PRO A 203 -12.29 7.00 7.27
N VAL A 204 -12.30 8.14 7.97
CA VAL A 204 -12.60 9.46 7.43
C VAL A 204 -11.59 10.45 8.01
N GLY A 205 -11.10 11.35 7.16
CA GLY A 205 -10.17 12.41 7.54
C GLY A 205 -8.71 12.05 7.27
N GLN A 206 -7.84 13.01 7.56
CA GLN A 206 -6.41 12.90 7.30
C GLN A 206 -5.67 12.34 8.53
N ALA A 207 -4.58 11.62 8.28
CA ALA A 207 -3.68 11.15 9.33
C ALA A 207 -2.63 12.24 9.61
N PHE A 208 -2.97 13.15 10.53
CA PHE A 208 -2.09 14.26 10.92
C PHE A 208 -0.78 13.75 11.53
N ILE A 209 0.31 14.48 11.29
CA ILE A 209 1.64 14.20 11.83
C ILE A 209 2.26 15.49 12.37
N ASN A 210 3.30 15.36 13.20
CA ASN A 210 4.12 16.49 13.61
C ASN A 210 5.06 16.91 12.46
N CYS A 211 4.88 18.12 11.94
CA CYS A 211 5.75 18.65 10.87
C CYS A 211 7.25 18.67 11.24
N ASN A 212 7.57 18.78 12.53
CA ASN A 212 8.97 18.84 13.00
C ASN A 212 9.70 17.49 12.96
N SER A 213 8.99 16.38 12.80
CA SER A 213 9.60 15.04 12.77
C SER A 213 9.89 14.51 11.36
N ILE A 214 9.59 15.28 10.30
CA ILE A 214 9.72 14.82 8.90
C ILE A 214 11.13 14.29 8.61
N SER A 215 12.17 15.01 9.04
CA SER A 215 13.57 14.64 8.78
C SER A 215 14.04 13.35 9.49
N THR A 216 13.27 12.81 10.44
CA THR A 216 13.59 11.54 11.11
C THR A 216 12.73 10.38 10.61
N MET A 217 11.82 10.62 9.67
CA MET A 217 10.96 9.58 9.12
C MET A 217 11.73 8.72 8.11
N PRO A 218 11.37 7.45 7.96
CA PRO A 218 12.00 6.57 6.99
C PRO A 218 11.46 6.80 5.58
N ASP A 219 12.33 6.65 4.58
CA ASP A 219 11.91 6.49 3.18
C ASP A 219 10.89 5.34 3.02
N ILE A 220 9.91 5.52 2.12
CA ILE A 220 9.01 4.46 1.69
C ILE A 220 9.41 4.04 0.28
N THR A 221 9.76 2.77 0.09
CA THR A 221 10.26 2.28 -1.20
C THR A 221 9.34 1.23 -1.81
N PHE A 222 8.93 1.45 -3.05
CA PHE A 222 8.20 0.46 -3.85
C PHE A 222 9.17 -0.33 -4.73
N THR A 223 9.02 -1.65 -4.75
CA THR A 223 9.76 -2.50 -5.70
C THR A 223 8.95 -2.68 -6.97
N ILE A 224 9.41 -2.15 -8.10
CA ILE A 224 8.70 -2.24 -9.39
C ILE A 224 9.69 -2.72 -10.45
N GLY A 225 9.39 -3.85 -11.10
CA GLY A 225 10.27 -4.41 -12.15
C GLY A 225 11.70 -4.69 -11.67
N ASN A 226 11.86 -5.19 -10.43
CA ASN A 226 13.14 -5.42 -9.76
C ASN A 226 13.99 -4.16 -9.52
N LYS A 227 13.40 -2.97 -9.61
CA LYS A 227 14.03 -1.69 -9.25
C LYS A 227 13.31 -1.06 -8.06
N LEU A 228 14.08 -0.34 -7.25
CA LEU A 228 13.59 0.37 -6.07
C LEU A 228 13.19 1.80 -6.44
N PHE A 229 11.98 2.19 -6.05
CA PHE A 229 11.40 3.52 -6.22
C PHE A 229 11.14 4.09 -4.83
N SER A 230 12.12 4.83 -4.29
CA SER A 230 12.07 5.43 -2.96
C SER A 230 11.35 6.78 -2.97
N LEU A 231 10.50 7.02 -1.97
CA LEU A 231 9.93 8.31 -1.65
C LEU A 231 10.50 8.76 -0.30
N PRO A 232 11.36 9.79 -0.26
CA PRO A 232 11.75 10.42 0.99
C PRO A 232 10.56 11.10 1.69
N PRO A 233 10.69 11.39 3.01
CA PRO A 233 9.65 12.02 3.81
C PRO A 233 9.06 13.30 3.23
N GLU A 234 9.88 14.12 2.58
CA GLU A 234 9.45 15.37 1.98
C GLU A 234 8.46 15.19 0.83
N GLN A 235 8.46 14.03 0.17
CA GLN A 235 7.58 13.75 -0.97
C GLN A 235 6.24 13.13 -0.57
N TYR A 236 6.22 12.26 0.44
CA TYR A 236 4.97 11.57 0.85
C TYR A 236 4.24 12.26 2.01
N ILE A 237 4.81 13.32 2.59
CA ILE A 237 4.15 14.14 3.60
C ILE A 237 3.59 15.40 2.95
N LEU A 238 2.28 15.59 3.10
CA LEU A 238 1.59 16.77 2.59
C LEU A 238 1.62 17.89 3.62
N ARG A 239 2.01 19.08 3.17
CA ARG A 239 2.06 20.32 3.97
C ARG A 239 0.97 21.28 3.49
N VAL A 240 0.08 21.68 4.40
CA VAL A 240 -0.98 22.65 4.14
C VAL A 240 -0.92 23.80 5.14
N ASP A 241 -1.74 24.82 4.93
CA ASP A 241 -1.79 26.03 5.78
C ASP A 241 -0.41 26.66 5.96
N GLU A 242 0.24 27.00 4.84
CA GLU A 242 1.60 27.56 4.79
C GLU A 242 2.66 26.66 5.47
N GLY A 243 2.39 25.36 5.55
CA GLY A 243 3.27 24.36 6.15
C GLY A 243 3.12 24.20 7.66
N SER A 244 2.09 24.81 8.26
CA SER A 244 1.79 24.64 9.69
C SER A 244 1.10 23.33 10.02
N VAL A 245 0.42 22.71 9.04
CA VAL A 245 -0.29 21.44 9.20
C VAL A 245 0.29 20.40 8.25
N CYS A 246 0.61 19.22 8.80
CA CYS A 246 1.16 18.10 8.03
C CYS A 246 0.30 16.85 8.21
N TYR A 247 0.10 16.11 7.12
CA TYR A 247 -0.56 14.81 7.16
C TYR A 247 0.10 13.81 6.21
N SER A 248 -0.10 12.53 6.52
CA SER A 248 0.36 11.41 5.72
C SER A 248 -0.29 11.42 4.33
N GLY A 249 0.52 11.23 3.30
CA GLY A 249 0.08 11.00 1.92
C GLY A 249 -0.51 9.60 1.68
N PHE A 250 -0.61 8.77 2.71
CA PHE A 250 -1.11 7.40 2.62
C PHE A 250 -2.52 7.26 3.20
N VAL A 251 -3.36 6.49 2.50
CA VAL A 251 -4.71 6.13 2.95
C VAL A 251 -4.94 4.63 2.85
N ALA A 252 -5.80 4.12 3.73
CA ALA A 252 -6.17 2.71 3.72
C ALA A 252 -7.21 2.39 2.64
N LEU A 253 -6.96 1.32 1.90
CA LEU A 253 -7.88 0.72 0.95
C LEU A 253 -7.69 -0.80 0.98
N ASP A 254 -8.68 -1.51 1.51
CA ASP A 254 -8.69 -2.97 1.49
C ASP A 254 -9.59 -3.48 0.36
N VAL A 255 -8.97 -4.11 -0.63
CA VAL A 255 -9.67 -4.83 -1.72
C VAL A 255 -9.56 -6.33 -1.46
N PRO A 256 -10.67 -7.07 -1.36
CA PRO A 256 -10.62 -8.51 -1.12
C PRO A 256 -10.13 -9.29 -2.36
N TYR A 257 -9.66 -10.52 -2.12
CA TYR A 257 -9.41 -11.51 -3.16
C TYR A 257 -10.70 -11.74 -4.00
N PRO A 258 -10.62 -11.99 -5.32
CA PRO A 258 -9.42 -12.20 -6.16
C PRO A 258 -8.78 -10.93 -6.72
N GLN A 259 -9.32 -9.75 -6.39
CA GLN A 259 -8.88 -8.50 -7.02
C GLN A 259 -7.72 -7.86 -6.27
N GLY A 260 -7.69 -7.96 -4.94
CA GLY A 260 -6.61 -7.44 -4.11
C GLY A 260 -5.60 -8.50 -3.64
N PRO A 261 -4.56 -8.07 -2.91
CA PRO A 261 -4.30 -6.70 -2.46
C PRO A 261 -3.88 -5.76 -3.61
N ILE A 262 -4.45 -4.54 -3.62
CA ILE A 262 -4.16 -3.51 -4.61
C ILE A 262 -3.60 -2.26 -3.91
N TRP A 263 -2.59 -1.66 -4.54
CA TRP A 263 -2.17 -0.28 -4.29
C TRP A 263 -2.73 0.66 -5.36
N VAL A 264 -2.93 1.92 -5.01
CA VAL A 264 -3.16 3.00 -5.97
C VAL A 264 -2.00 3.98 -5.85
N LEU A 265 -1.21 4.08 -6.93
CA LEU A 265 -0.10 5.01 -7.04
C LEU A 265 -0.62 6.30 -7.67
N GLY A 266 -0.97 7.25 -6.80
CA GLY A 266 -1.50 8.55 -7.16
C GLY A 266 -0.45 9.62 -7.47
N GLU A 267 -0.89 10.86 -7.50
CA GLU A 267 -0.11 12.08 -7.74
C GLU A 267 1.21 12.12 -6.96
N ILE A 268 1.21 11.80 -5.66
CA ILE A 268 2.45 11.76 -4.84
C ILE A 268 3.55 10.89 -5.49
N PHE A 269 3.19 9.73 -6.03
CA PHE A 269 4.16 8.86 -6.70
C PHE A 269 4.52 9.40 -8.10
N LEU A 270 3.53 9.94 -8.81
CA LEU A 270 3.68 10.46 -10.17
C LEU A 270 4.45 11.80 -10.26
N GLU A 271 4.47 12.58 -9.19
CA GLU A 271 5.32 13.76 -9.03
C GLU A 271 6.79 13.36 -8.88
N ALA A 272 7.08 12.31 -8.11
CA ALA A 272 8.43 11.81 -7.94
C ALA A 272 8.96 11.10 -9.19
N TYR A 273 8.05 10.44 -9.94
CA TYR A 273 8.40 9.60 -11.06
C TYR A 273 7.60 9.94 -12.32
N HIS A 274 8.29 10.54 -13.29
CA HIS A 274 7.75 10.74 -14.63
C HIS A 274 7.31 9.41 -15.23
N THR A 275 6.07 9.38 -15.71
CA THR A 275 5.36 8.13 -16.03
C THR A 275 4.93 8.10 -17.48
N VAL A 276 5.26 7.01 -18.17
CA VAL A 276 4.89 6.77 -19.57
C VAL A 276 3.89 5.62 -19.61
N PHE A 277 2.72 5.87 -20.18
CA PHE A 277 1.69 4.89 -20.46
C PHE A 277 1.80 4.44 -21.91
N ASP A 278 2.39 3.27 -22.12
CA ASP A 278 2.65 2.71 -23.45
C ASP A 278 1.50 1.78 -23.85
N TYR A 279 0.54 2.35 -24.58
CA TYR A 279 -0.65 1.65 -25.05
C TYR A 279 -0.34 0.66 -26.18
N GLU A 280 0.73 0.88 -26.94
CA GLU A 280 1.16 -0.04 -28.00
C GLU A 280 1.64 -1.36 -27.41
N ASN A 281 2.54 -1.28 -26.43
CA ASN A 281 3.20 -2.44 -25.84
C ASN A 281 2.55 -2.91 -24.53
N LEU A 282 1.46 -2.25 -24.11
CA LEU A 282 0.70 -2.57 -22.89
C LEU A 282 1.60 -2.65 -21.67
N ARG A 283 2.31 -1.54 -21.39
CA ARG A 283 3.26 -1.42 -20.29
C ARG A 283 3.29 0.00 -19.74
N ILE A 284 3.83 0.17 -18.54
CA ILE A 284 4.06 1.47 -17.91
C ILE A 284 5.54 1.61 -17.64
N GLY A 285 6.10 2.80 -17.92
CA GLY A 285 7.48 3.13 -17.65
C GLY A 285 7.60 4.22 -16.59
N PHE A 286 8.55 4.05 -15.67
CA PHE A 286 8.85 5.05 -14.64
C PHE A 286 10.31 5.49 -14.70
N ALA A 287 10.55 6.81 -14.64
CA ALA A 287 11.86 7.42 -14.49
C ALA A 287 11.80 8.53 -13.43
N GLU A 288 12.93 8.88 -12.81
CA GLU A 288 12.99 10.00 -11.85
C GLU A 288 12.55 11.29 -12.55
N ALA A 289 11.59 12.02 -11.97
CA ALA A 289 11.16 13.31 -12.51
C ALA A 289 12.30 14.36 -12.42
N ALA A 290 12.35 15.28 -13.39
CA ALA A 290 13.43 16.25 -13.51
C ALA A 290 13.35 17.44 -12.54
#